data_AF-A0A661WD58-F1
#
_entry.id   AF-A0A661WD58-F1
#
_cell.length_a   1.000
_cell.length_b   1.000
_cell.length_c   1.000
_cell.angle_alpha   90.00
_cell.angle_beta   90.00
_cell.angle_gamma   90.00
#
_symmetry.space_group_name_H-M   'P 1'
#
loop_
_entity.id
_entity.type
_entity.pdbx_description
1 polymer ?
#
loop_
_entity_poly.entity_id
_entity_poly.type
_entity_poly.pdbx_seq_one_letter_code
_entity_poly.pdbx_strand_id
1 'polypeptide(L)'
;MEMITYVIGHVNPDTDSIASAIGYAWLLQERDGINAVPARAGTTNPQTTWVLDRLDLEAPCLLTDVSPRFEVVARRMDTTLPDEPLRNAWEIASRTGGVAAIVNEDGTPYGLITGITLFSFLSELVVPQADGQDMRIAELLEMPCHEAADTGVPQFKAGSRIRDAVNRILRQERNYFIVVDDDGQYVGLSRQRDILNPPRVQVVLVDHNEKEQAVGALEEAELLEIIDHHRLGNPFTRAPIRFTTEVVGSTSTIIAERILEAGLSAPAKIAGILLAGIFSDTLFFTSPTTTERDRNAAERLGRRAFSAKSPLKGESLETYGEAVLKAGAGISTRDPDEIVTSDTKTYTSGELNFGIAQAEVTNLVQVDKHLPELKEALERLQVNRAL
;
A
#
# COMPACT_ATOMS: atom_id res chain seq x y z
N MET A 1 -7.13 -8.29 -14.35
CA MET A 1 -7.18 -7.17 -13.40
C MET A 1 -6.15 -6.18 -13.86
N GLU A 2 -6.54 -4.93 -14.10
CA GLU A 2 -5.57 -3.86 -14.29
C GLU A 2 -4.74 -3.73 -13.00
N MET A 3 -3.41 -3.69 -13.12
CA MET A 3 -2.55 -3.51 -11.96
C MET A 3 -2.71 -2.07 -11.45
N ILE A 4 -2.95 -1.94 -10.15
CA ILE A 4 -3.03 -0.65 -9.47
C ILE A 4 -1.60 -0.19 -9.17
N THR A 5 -1.29 1.04 -9.54
CA THR A 5 -0.04 1.72 -9.17
C THR A 5 -0.32 2.71 -8.05
N TYR A 6 0.23 2.48 -6.87
CA TYR A 6 0.08 3.42 -5.76
C TYR A 6 1.11 4.53 -5.87
N VAL A 7 0.66 5.79 -5.77
CA VAL A 7 1.53 6.94 -5.59
C VAL A 7 1.48 7.33 -4.13
N ILE A 8 2.62 7.31 -3.44
CA ILE A 8 2.66 7.40 -1.98
C ILE A 8 3.83 8.26 -1.48
N GLY A 9 3.52 9.11 -0.51
CA GLY A 9 4.49 9.90 0.24
C GLY A 9 5.14 9.14 1.40
N HIS A 10 5.80 9.85 2.31
CA HIS A 10 6.47 9.25 3.47
C HIS A 10 5.49 8.84 4.60
N VAL A 11 5.98 8.04 5.56
CA VAL A 11 5.21 7.45 6.68
C VAL A 11 4.59 8.44 7.65
N ASN A 12 5.20 9.62 7.83
CA ASN A 12 4.62 10.74 8.59
C ASN A 12 4.27 11.84 7.59
N PRO A 13 3.20 11.68 6.79
CA PRO A 13 2.99 12.51 5.61
C PRO A 13 2.67 13.95 6.01
N ASP A 14 3.42 14.89 5.44
CA ASP A 14 3.09 16.31 5.46
C ASP A 14 2.17 16.67 4.28
N THR A 15 1.86 17.95 4.15
CA THR A 15 0.96 18.43 3.11
C THR A 15 1.56 18.25 1.72
N ASP A 16 2.87 18.40 1.53
CA ASP A 16 3.49 18.20 0.22
C ASP A 16 3.48 16.73 -0.18
N SER A 17 3.79 15.81 0.72
CA SER A 17 3.67 14.37 0.50
C SER A 17 2.30 13.96 -0.03
N ILE A 18 1.22 14.44 0.61
CA ILE A 18 -0.15 14.13 0.20
C ILE A 18 -0.55 14.85 -1.08
N ALA A 19 -0.20 16.12 -1.22
CA ALA A 19 -0.48 16.90 -2.42
C ALA A 19 0.20 16.31 -3.65
N SER A 20 1.46 15.92 -3.49
CA SER A 20 2.28 15.28 -4.51
C SER A 20 1.69 13.93 -4.92
N ALA A 21 1.25 13.12 -3.95
CA ALA A 21 0.62 11.83 -4.26
C ALA A 21 -0.66 12.00 -5.08
N ILE A 22 -1.54 12.92 -4.68
CA ILE A 22 -2.80 13.23 -5.37
C ILE A 22 -2.54 13.79 -6.78
N GLY A 23 -1.66 14.79 -6.89
CA GLY A 23 -1.38 15.46 -8.16
C GLY A 23 -0.68 14.55 -9.17
N TYR A 24 0.27 13.73 -8.71
CA TYR A 24 0.97 12.82 -9.61
C TYR A 24 0.12 11.62 -10.02
N ALA A 25 -0.71 11.07 -9.12
CA ALA A 25 -1.67 10.03 -9.48
C ALA A 25 -2.65 10.53 -10.57
N TRP A 26 -3.18 11.75 -10.42
CA TRP A 26 -4.01 12.37 -11.45
C TRP A 26 -3.26 12.53 -12.78
N LEU A 27 -2.00 12.99 -12.76
CA LEU A 27 -1.20 13.14 -13.97
C LEU A 27 -0.97 11.80 -14.68
N LEU A 28 -0.65 10.73 -13.94
CA LEU A 28 -0.45 9.39 -14.52
C LEU A 28 -1.73 8.83 -15.16
N GLN A 29 -2.88 9.06 -14.54
CA GLN A 29 -4.18 8.68 -15.11
C GLN A 29 -4.45 9.44 -16.42
N GLU A 30 -4.31 10.77 -16.41
CA GLU A 30 -4.66 11.62 -17.55
C GLU A 30 -3.67 11.48 -18.71
N ARG A 31 -2.36 11.42 -18.42
CA ARG A 31 -1.30 11.38 -19.44
C ARG A 31 -1.09 9.98 -20.00
N ASP A 32 -1.09 8.96 -19.14
CA ASP A 32 -0.62 7.62 -19.48
C ASP A 32 -1.73 6.56 -19.48
N GLY A 33 -2.94 6.87 -18.98
CA GLY A 33 -4.01 5.89 -18.83
C GLY A 33 -3.71 4.80 -17.79
N ILE A 34 -2.75 5.05 -16.89
CA ILE A 34 -2.37 4.13 -15.83
C ILE A 34 -3.42 4.19 -14.72
N ASN A 35 -3.81 3.03 -14.18
CA ASN A 35 -4.66 2.94 -12.99
C ASN A 35 -3.86 3.33 -11.72
N ALA A 36 -3.50 4.61 -11.63
CA ALA A 36 -2.75 5.17 -10.53
C ALA A 36 -3.68 5.61 -9.40
N VAL A 37 -3.38 5.28 -8.15
CA VAL A 37 -4.20 5.64 -6.99
C VAL A 37 -3.32 6.36 -5.97
N PRO A 38 -3.70 7.56 -5.49
CA PRO A 38 -2.96 8.20 -4.42
C PRO A 38 -3.18 7.44 -3.11
N ALA A 39 -2.11 7.24 -2.33
CA ALA A 39 -2.14 6.61 -1.03
C ALA A 39 -1.33 7.42 -0.01
N ARG A 40 -1.59 7.16 1.27
CA ARG A 40 -0.83 7.71 2.39
C ARG A 40 -0.29 6.58 3.27
N ALA A 41 0.95 6.71 3.74
CA ALA A 41 1.59 5.72 4.60
C ALA A 41 1.30 5.94 6.10
N GLY A 42 0.72 7.09 6.47
CA GLY A 42 0.38 7.45 7.84
C GLY A 42 -0.87 8.32 7.95
N THR A 43 -1.13 8.83 9.16
CA THR A 43 -2.23 9.76 9.45
C THR A 43 -1.95 11.14 8.85
N THR A 44 -2.99 11.83 8.37
CA THR A 44 -2.86 13.21 7.90
C THR A 44 -2.68 14.16 9.08
N ASN A 45 -1.79 15.13 8.94
CA ASN A 45 -1.64 16.19 9.94
C ASN A 45 -2.83 17.19 9.87
N PRO A 46 -3.01 18.08 10.86
CA PRO A 46 -4.12 19.05 10.87
C PRO A 46 -4.13 19.99 9.66
N GLN A 47 -2.95 20.43 9.20
CA GLN A 47 -2.81 21.30 8.05
C GLN A 47 -3.35 20.61 6.79
N THR A 48 -2.88 19.39 6.51
CA THR A 48 -3.31 18.58 5.37
C THR A 48 -4.80 18.26 5.44
N THR A 49 -5.31 17.89 6.62
CA THR A 49 -6.73 17.61 6.83
C THR A 49 -7.58 18.84 6.51
N TRP A 50 -7.19 20.01 7.02
CA TRP A 50 -7.87 21.27 6.71
C TRP A 50 -7.85 21.58 5.21
N VAL A 51 -6.72 21.34 4.53
CA VAL A 51 -6.60 21.58 3.08
C VAL A 51 -7.53 20.65 2.29
N LEU A 52 -7.58 19.37 2.63
CA LEU A 52 -8.47 18.37 2.00
C LEU A 52 -9.94 18.78 2.16
N ASP A 53 -10.35 19.15 3.38
CA ASP A 53 -11.71 19.61 3.67
C ASP A 53 -12.04 20.90 2.90
N ARG A 54 -11.12 21.86 2.86
CA ARG A 54 -11.28 23.14 2.16
C ARG A 54 -11.48 22.95 0.66
N LEU A 55 -10.87 21.90 0.09
CA LEU A 55 -10.94 21.56 -1.33
C LEU A 55 -12.03 20.53 -1.66
N ASP A 56 -12.77 20.04 -0.67
CA ASP A 56 -13.77 18.97 -0.83
C ASP A 56 -13.12 17.75 -1.51
N LEU A 57 -11.96 17.34 -0.99
CA LEU A 57 -11.21 16.16 -1.42
C LEU A 57 -11.23 15.10 -0.33
N GLU A 58 -11.43 13.84 -0.72
CA GLU A 58 -11.26 12.72 0.20
C GLU A 58 -9.78 12.47 0.47
N ALA A 59 -9.46 12.09 1.71
CA ALA A 59 -8.10 11.69 2.06
C ALA A 59 -7.71 10.42 1.29
N PRO A 60 -6.46 10.33 0.76
CA PRO A 60 -5.95 9.12 0.13
C PRO A 60 -6.09 7.88 1.02
N CYS A 61 -6.21 6.70 0.39
CA CYS A 61 -6.33 5.45 1.13
C CYS A 61 -5.09 5.20 1.99
N LEU A 62 -5.29 4.70 3.22
CA LEU A 62 -4.20 4.35 4.11
C LEU A 62 -3.56 3.02 3.66
N LEU A 63 -2.30 3.09 3.26
CA LEU A 63 -1.49 1.95 2.85
C LEU A 63 -0.22 1.91 3.71
N THR A 64 -0.27 1.18 4.83
CA THR A 64 0.84 1.10 5.78
C THR A 64 1.87 0.04 5.43
N ASP A 65 1.52 -0.91 4.55
CA ASP A 65 2.32 -2.08 4.23
C ASP A 65 1.99 -2.61 2.84
N VAL A 66 3.03 -2.93 2.06
CA VAL A 66 2.89 -3.44 0.68
C VAL A 66 3.31 -4.92 0.55
N SER A 67 3.45 -5.65 1.67
CA SER A 67 3.69 -7.09 1.63
C SER A 67 2.53 -7.81 0.92
N PRO A 68 2.82 -8.76 0.01
CA PRO A 68 1.79 -9.56 -0.63
C PRO A 68 1.10 -10.48 0.39
N ARG A 69 -0.23 -10.54 0.31
CA ARG A 69 -1.09 -11.37 1.15
C ARG A 69 -1.62 -12.58 0.38
N PHE A 70 -2.07 -13.62 1.08
CA PHE A 70 -2.56 -14.84 0.41
C PHE A 70 -3.75 -14.58 -0.52
N GLU A 71 -4.55 -13.56 -0.27
CA GLU A 71 -5.66 -13.15 -1.14
C GLU A 71 -5.23 -12.89 -2.59
N VAL A 72 -4.03 -12.31 -2.83
CA VAL A 72 -3.58 -11.95 -4.18
C VAL A 72 -3.12 -13.15 -5.00
N VAL A 73 -2.85 -14.29 -4.33
CA VAL A 73 -2.44 -15.56 -4.94
C VAL A 73 -3.51 -16.64 -4.80
N ALA A 74 -4.66 -16.32 -4.20
CA ALA A 74 -5.79 -17.22 -4.07
C ALA A 74 -6.64 -17.16 -5.34
N ARG A 75 -6.92 -18.33 -5.90
CA ARG A 75 -7.86 -18.46 -7.03
C ARG A 75 -9.07 -19.22 -6.56
N ARG A 76 -10.25 -18.60 -6.70
CA ARG A 76 -11.52 -19.31 -6.49
C ARG A 76 -11.63 -20.42 -7.53
N MET A 77 -11.65 -21.66 -7.07
CA MET A 77 -11.86 -22.83 -7.91
C MET A 77 -13.19 -23.49 -7.55
N ASP A 78 -13.78 -24.18 -8.53
CA ASP A 78 -14.95 -25.03 -8.31
C ASP A 78 -14.67 -26.08 -7.22
N THR A 79 -15.73 -26.48 -6.54
CA THR A 79 -15.69 -27.34 -5.36
C THR A 79 -16.71 -28.46 -5.48
N THR A 80 -16.52 -29.54 -4.74
CA THR A 80 -17.54 -30.58 -4.51
C THR A 80 -17.62 -30.92 -3.02
N LEU A 81 -18.68 -31.61 -2.61
CA LEU A 81 -18.89 -32.03 -1.23
C LEU A 81 -18.13 -33.33 -0.91
N PRO A 82 -17.84 -33.62 0.38
CA PRO A 82 -17.15 -34.86 0.78
C PRO A 82 -17.90 -36.14 0.41
N ASP A 83 -19.24 -36.12 0.45
CA ASP A 83 -20.10 -37.27 0.17
C ASP A 83 -20.50 -37.41 -1.30
N GLU A 84 -20.14 -36.41 -2.13
CA GLU A 84 -20.39 -36.48 -3.57
C GLU A 84 -19.42 -37.46 -4.25
N PRO A 85 -19.80 -38.06 -5.39
CA PRO A 85 -18.98 -39.05 -6.06
C PRO A 85 -17.66 -38.50 -6.61
N LEU A 86 -16.60 -39.32 -6.57
CA LEU A 86 -15.25 -38.99 -7.06
C LEU A 86 -15.21 -38.50 -8.51
N ARG A 87 -16.17 -38.90 -9.36
CA ARG A 87 -16.31 -38.37 -10.73
C ARG A 87 -16.43 -36.84 -10.75
N ASN A 88 -17.09 -36.23 -9.77
CA ASN A 88 -17.29 -34.78 -9.70
C ASN A 88 -15.94 -34.09 -9.43
N ALA A 89 -15.17 -34.61 -8.47
CA ALA A 89 -13.82 -34.13 -8.20
C ALA A 89 -12.89 -34.35 -9.41
N TRP A 90 -13.01 -35.47 -10.12
CA TRP A 90 -12.26 -35.73 -11.36
C TRP A 90 -12.59 -34.70 -12.45
N GLU A 91 -13.88 -34.40 -12.65
CA GLU A 91 -14.34 -33.40 -13.61
C GLU A 91 -13.77 -32.02 -13.28
N ILE A 92 -13.83 -31.60 -12.02
CA ILE A 92 -13.21 -30.34 -11.55
C ILE A 92 -11.70 -30.36 -11.82
N ALA A 93 -11.00 -31.41 -11.37
CA ALA A 93 -9.56 -31.54 -11.54
C ALA A 93 -9.12 -31.48 -13.01
N SER A 94 -9.91 -32.03 -13.93
CA SER A 94 -9.62 -31.97 -15.38
C SER A 94 -9.63 -30.54 -15.95
N ARG A 95 -10.36 -29.61 -15.32
CA ARG A 95 -10.51 -28.22 -15.77
C ARG A 95 -9.64 -27.22 -15.01
N THR A 96 -9.18 -27.57 -13.82
CA THR A 96 -8.41 -26.70 -12.91
C THR A 96 -6.90 -26.97 -12.92
N GLY A 97 -6.44 -27.90 -13.76
CA GLY A 97 -5.03 -28.29 -13.83
C GLY A 97 -4.63 -29.30 -12.76
N GLY A 98 -5.51 -30.25 -12.48
CA GLY A 98 -5.25 -31.46 -11.69
C GLY A 98 -5.59 -31.38 -10.21
N VAL A 99 -6.46 -30.46 -9.79
CA VAL A 99 -6.86 -30.30 -8.38
C VAL A 99 -8.35 -30.02 -8.21
N ALA A 100 -8.99 -30.66 -7.23
CA ALA A 100 -10.35 -30.33 -6.81
C ALA A 100 -10.34 -30.00 -5.32
N ALA A 101 -10.97 -28.88 -4.98
CA ALA A 101 -11.21 -28.52 -3.59
C ALA A 101 -12.47 -29.22 -3.09
N ILE A 102 -12.36 -29.90 -1.95
CA ILE A 102 -13.49 -30.52 -1.27
C ILE A 102 -13.87 -29.60 -0.11
N VAL A 103 -15.11 -29.14 -0.12
CA VAL A 103 -15.63 -28.14 0.83
C VAL A 103 -16.90 -28.71 1.44
N ASN A 104 -17.04 -28.58 2.75
CA ASN A 104 -18.21 -29.00 3.49
C ASN A 104 -19.43 -28.15 3.13
N GLU A 105 -20.64 -28.60 3.49
CA GLU A 105 -21.87 -27.84 3.27
C GLU A 105 -21.88 -26.48 4.00
N ASP A 106 -21.15 -26.39 5.13
CA ASP A 106 -20.98 -25.17 5.90
C ASP A 106 -19.93 -24.19 5.32
N GLY A 107 -19.35 -24.52 4.16
CA GLY A 107 -18.37 -23.73 3.43
C GLY A 107 -16.94 -23.84 3.94
N THR A 108 -16.68 -24.63 4.99
CA THR A 108 -15.33 -24.90 5.46
C THR A 108 -14.60 -25.92 4.57
N PRO A 109 -13.28 -25.81 4.39
CA PRO A 109 -12.53 -26.77 3.59
C PRO A 109 -12.44 -28.14 4.28
N TYR A 110 -12.77 -29.20 3.55
CA TYR A 110 -12.56 -30.59 3.97
C TYR A 110 -11.16 -31.09 3.60
N GLY A 111 -10.73 -30.85 2.36
CA GLY A 111 -9.45 -31.33 1.85
C GLY A 111 -9.27 -31.06 0.35
N LEU A 112 -8.23 -31.64 -0.23
CA LEU A 112 -7.97 -31.58 -1.67
C LEU A 112 -7.91 -32.96 -2.29
N ILE A 113 -8.41 -33.08 -3.52
CA ILE A 113 -8.15 -34.21 -4.39
C ILE A 113 -7.22 -33.75 -5.52
N THR A 114 -6.13 -34.46 -5.73
CA THR A 114 -5.19 -34.22 -6.84
C THR A 114 -4.97 -35.51 -7.63
N GLY A 115 -4.31 -35.42 -8.78
CA GLY A 115 -3.90 -36.61 -9.52
C GLY A 115 -3.08 -37.59 -8.67
N ILE A 116 -2.26 -37.09 -7.74
CA ILE A 116 -1.45 -37.93 -6.85
C ILE A 116 -2.33 -38.65 -5.83
N THR A 117 -3.26 -37.95 -5.17
CA THR A 117 -4.12 -38.56 -4.16
C THR A 117 -5.06 -39.59 -4.78
N LEU A 118 -5.61 -39.30 -5.96
CA LEU A 118 -6.40 -40.26 -6.73
C LEU A 118 -5.57 -41.49 -7.13
N PHE A 119 -4.34 -41.30 -7.59
CA PHE A 119 -3.47 -42.41 -7.96
C PHE A 119 -3.10 -43.29 -6.76
N SER A 120 -2.77 -42.68 -5.60
CA SER A 120 -2.50 -43.39 -4.36
C SER A 120 -3.72 -44.21 -3.91
N PHE A 121 -4.91 -43.60 -3.90
CA PHE A 121 -6.16 -44.26 -3.56
C PHE A 121 -6.45 -45.46 -4.47
N LEU A 122 -6.33 -45.29 -5.79
CA LEU A 122 -6.50 -46.38 -6.76
C LEU A 122 -5.46 -47.49 -6.57
N SER A 123 -4.21 -47.14 -6.24
CA SER A 123 -3.14 -48.12 -6.05
C SER A 123 -3.37 -48.99 -4.82
N GLU A 124 -3.94 -48.43 -3.74
CA GLU A 124 -4.32 -49.18 -2.53
C GLU A 124 -5.45 -50.18 -2.79
N LEU A 125 -6.40 -49.81 -3.65
CA LEU A 125 -7.53 -50.67 -4.01
C LEU A 125 -7.17 -51.79 -5.00
N VAL A 126 -6.11 -51.60 -5.79
CA VAL A 126 -5.62 -52.59 -6.78
C VAL A 126 -4.58 -53.55 -6.19
N VAL A 127 -4.22 -53.41 -4.90
CA VAL A 127 -3.43 -54.43 -4.18
C VAL A 127 -4.16 -55.77 -4.26
N PRO A 128 -3.52 -56.91 -4.59
CA PRO A 128 -4.20 -58.18 -4.80
C PRO A 128 -4.95 -58.60 -3.54
N GLN A 129 -6.26 -58.40 -3.51
CA GLN A 129 -7.10 -59.02 -2.50
C GLN A 129 -7.17 -60.53 -2.81
N ALA A 130 -7.05 -61.35 -1.76
CA ALA A 130 -7.03 -62.81 -1.87
C ALA A 130 -8.32 -63.42 -2.47
N ASP A 131 -9.34 -62.60 -2.81
CA ASP A 131 -10.67 -63.03 -3.21
C ASP A 131 -11.14 -62.55 -4.61
N GLY A 132 -10.23 -62.04 -5.45
CA GLY A 132 -10.41 -62.04 -6.91
C GLY A 132 -11.54 -61.20 -7.53
N GLN A 133 -12.07 -60.18 -6.83
CA GLN A 133 -12.98 -59.21 -7.45
C GLN A 133 -12.23 -57.95 -7.88
N ASP A 134 -11.99 -57.82 -9.19
CA ASP A 134 -11.49 -56.59 -9.80
C ASP A 134 -12.59 -55.50 -9.76
N MET A 135 -12.42 -54.45 -8.96
CA MET A 135 -13.32 -53.27 -9.01
C MET A 135 -13.20 -52.56 -10.36
N ARG A 136 -14.34 -52.18 -10.94
CA ARG A 136 -14.35 -51.41 -12.19
C ARG A 136 -14.05 -49.93 -11.90
N ILE A 137 -13.36 -49.25 -12.83
CA ILE A 137 -13.11 -47.80 -12.74
C ILE A 137 -14.41 -47.01 -12.53
N ALA A 138 -15.50 -47.43 -13.17
CA ALA A 138 -16.81 -46.82 -12.98
C ALA A 138 -17.30 -46.91 -11.52
N GLU A 139 -17.11 -48.04 -10.86
CA GLU A 139 -17.51 -48.24 -9.45
C GLU A 139 -16.62 -47.41 -8.51
N LEU A 140 -15.32 -47.29 -8.83
CA LEU A 140 -14.39 -46.43 -8.09
C LEU A 140 -14.79 -44.95 -8.17
N LEU A 141 -15.20 -44.48 -9.35
CA LEU A 141 -15.62 -43.08 -9.54
C LEU A 141 -16.95 -42.74 -8.87
N GLU A 142 -17.73 -43.74 -8.47
CA GLU A 142 -18.96 -43.57 -7.68
C GLU A 142 -18.70 -43.51 -6.16
N MET A 143 -17.49 -43.83 -5.70
CA MET A 143 -17.15 -43.71 -4.28
C MET A 143 -17.16 -42.26 -3.82
N PRO A 144 -17.43 -41.99 -2.52
CA PRO A 144 -17.40 -40.63 -1.97
C PRO A 144 -16.04 -39.95 -2.09
N CYS A 145 -16.02 -38.63 -2.29
CA CYS A 145 -14.80 -37.84 -2.36
C CYS A 145 -13.93 -37.95 -1.11
N HIS A 146 -14.52 -38.08 0.08
CA HIS A 146 -13.77 -38.14 1.34
C HIS A 146 -12.80 -39.33 1.43
N GLU A 147 -13.04 -40.42 0.68
CA GLU A 147 -12.19 -41.61 0.65
C GLU A 147 -10.81 -41.33 0.02
N ALA A 148 -10.74 -40.38 -0.94
CA ALA A 148 -9.50 -40.04 -1.66
C ALA A 148 -8.98 -38.62 -1.36
N ALA A 149 -9.69 -37.88 -0.52
CA ALA A 149 -9.35 -36.50 -0.18
C ALA A 149 -8.22 -36.42 0.84
N ASP A 150 -7.22 -35.61 0.54
CA ASP A 150 -6.16 -35.28 1.48
C ASP A 150 -6.62 -34.13 2.39
N THR A 151 -6.90 -34.48 3.65
CA THR A 151 -7.34 -33.54 4.71
C THR A 151 -6.15 -32.86 5.41
N GLY A 152 -4.92 -33.31 5.15
CA GLY A 152 -3.69 -32.78 5.77
C GLY A 152 -3.16 -31.51 5.10
N VAL A 153 -3.90 -30.91 4.17
CA VAL A 153 -3.45 -29.74 3.42
C VAL A 153 -3.43 -28.50 4.31
N PRO A 154 -2.29 -27.79 4.44
CA PRO A 154 -2.21 -26.55 5.18
C PRO A 154 -3.19 -25.50 4.67
N GLN A 155 -3.87 -24.85 5.61
CA GLN A 155 -4.75 -23.71 5.37
C GLN A 155 -4.02 -22.42 5.75
N PHE A 156 -4.19 -21.38 4.94
CA PHE A 156 -3.65 -20.04 5.17
C PHE A 156 -4.78 -19.00 5.11
N LYS A 157 -4.77 -18.04 6.01
CA LYS A 157 -5.75 -16.94 5.98
C LYS A 157 -5.45 -15.99 4.83
N ALA A 158 -6.48 -15.56 4.11
CA ALA A 158 -6.38 -14.67 2.96
C ALA A 158 -5.65 -13.36 3.30
N GLY A 159 -5.95 -12.79 4.47
CA GLY A 159 -5.30 -11.57 4.95
C GLY A 159 -3.89 -11.75 5.50
N SER A 160 -3.36 -12.97 5.64
CA SER A 160 -1.99 -13.17 6.17
C SER A 160 -0.92 -12.80 5.13
N ARG A 161 0.21 -12.26 5.61
CA ARG A 161 1.38 -12.00 4.76
C ARG A 161 1.98 -13.32 4.30
N ILE A 162 2.33 -13.38 3.02
CA ILE A 162 2.91 -14.58 2.42
C ILE A 162 4.28 -14.90 3.06
N ARG A 163 5.12 -13.88 3.29
CA ARG A 163 6.48 -14.01 3.83
C ARG A 163 6.53 -14.79 5.15
N ASP A 164 5.53 -14.64 6.00
CA ASP A 164 5.44 -15.31 7.30
C ASP A 164 5.23 -16.83 7.16
N ALA A 165 4.70 -17.27 6.01
CA ALA A 165 4.35 -18.66 5.73
C ALA A 165 5.31 -19.39 4.77
N VAL A 166 6.21 -18.67 4.08
CA VAL A 166 7.12 -19.25 3.05
C VAL A 166 7.90 -20.46 3.57
N ASN A 167 8.48 -20.35 4.77
CA ASN A 167 9.27 -21.45 5.35
C ASN A 167 8.43 -22.70 5.66
N ARG A 168 7.17 -22.52 6.05
CA ARG A 168 6.22 -23.64 6.27
C ARG A 168 5.87 -24.30 4.94
N ILE A 169 5.68 -23.51 3.88
CA ILE A 169 5.31 -23.96 2.53
C ILE A 169 6.44 -24.71 1.84
N LEU A 170 7.70 -24.26 1.99
CA LEU A 170 8.87 -24.91 1.40
C LEU A 170 9.16 -26.31 1.98
N ARG A 171 8.61 -26.62 3.17
CA ARG A 171 8.74 -27.94 3.82
C ARG A 171 7.66 -28.94 3.37
N GLN A 172 6.72 -28.51 2.53
CA GLN A 172 5.62 -29.36 2.07
C GLN A 172 5.96 -29.95 0.71
N GLU A 173 5.76 -31.26 0.56
CA GLU A 173 5.87 -31.96 -0.73
C GLU A 173 4.56 -31.85 -1.52
N ARG A 174 4.04 -30.62 -1.66
CA ARG A 174 2.71 -30.34 -2.24
C ARG A 174 2.71 -29.06 -3.06
N ASN A 175 1.87 -29.03 -4.09
CA ASN A 175 1.80 -27.93 -5.05
C ASN A 175 0.65 -26.94 -4.80
N TYR A 176 -0.37 -27.35 -4.05
CA TYR A 176 -1.57 -26.57 -3.79
C TYR A 176 -1.81 -26.41 -2.29
N PHE A 177 -2.26 -25.23 -1.90
CA PHE A 177 -2.62 -24.88 -0.53
C PHE A 177 -4.01 -24.25 -0.51
N ILE A 178 -4.71 -24.44 0.59
CA ILE A 178 -6.05 -23.89 0.79
C ILE A 178 -5.91 -22.50 1.40
N VAL A 179 -6.64 -21.54 0.84
CA VAL A 179 -6.80 -20.21 1.39
C VAL A 179 -8.21 -20.07 1.96
N VAL A 180 -8.30 -19.60 3.20
CA VAL A 180 -9.55 -19.37 3.93
C VAL A 180 -9.68 -17.91 4.35
N ASP A 181 -10.89 -17.46 4.65
CA ASP A 181 -11.09 -16.15 5.28
C ASP A 181 -10.86 -16.22 6.80
N ASP A 182 -11.24 -15.17 7.53
CA ASP A 182 -11.07 -15.13 8.98
C ASP A 182 -12.02 -16.06 9.75
N ASP A 183 -13.14 -16.43 9.14
CA ASP A 183 -14.15 -17.36 9.68
C ASP A 183 -13.84 -18.82 9.30
N GLY A 184 -12.74 -19.07 8.59
CA GLY A 184 -12.32 -20.40 8.15
C GLY A 184 -13.05 -20.89 6.90
N GLN A 185 -13.80 -20.03 6.23
CA GLN A 185 -14.53 -20.36 5.01
C GLN A 185 -13.58 -20.45 3.84
N TYR A 186 -13.82 -21.40 2.94
CA TYR A 186 -13.02 -21.55 1.73
C TYR A 186 -13.06 -20.26 0.91
N VAL A 187 -11.89 -19.70 0.61
CA VAL A 187 -11.72 -18.54 -0.29
C VAL A 187 -11.24 -19.02 -1.66
N GLY A 188 -10.27 -19.93 -1.69
CA GLY A 188 -9.69 -20.42 -2.94
C GLY A 188 -8.47 -21.30 -2.72
N LEU A 189 -7.83 -21.68 -3.83
CA LEU A 189 -6.56 -22.41 -3.82
C LEU A 189 -5.42 -21.53 -4.27
N SER A 190 -4.25 -21.75 -3.69
CA SER A 190 -3.02 -21.09 -4.12
C SER A 190 -1.95 -22.12 -4.50
N ARG A 191 -1.22 -21.84 -5.58
CA ARG A 191 -0.12 -22.70 -6.04
C ARG A 191 1.16 -22.31 -5.33
N GLN A 192 1.99 -23.30 -4.98
CA GLN A 192 3.29 -23.07 -4.35
C GLN A 192 4.14 -22.05 -5.13
N ARG A 193 4.21 -22.19 -6.46
CA ARG A 193 4.97 -21.27 -7.31
C ARG A 193 4.46 -19.82 -7.26
N ASP A 194 3.14 -19.64 -7.14
CA ASP A 194 2.50 -18.32 -7.12
C ASP A 194 2.72 -17.67 -5.75
N ILE A 195 2.77 -18.48 -4.67
CA ILE A 195 3.16 -18.05 -3.32
C ILE A 195 4.65 -17.67 -3.26
N LEU A 196 5.54 -18.45 -3.88
CA LEU A 196 6.99 -18.18 -3.87
C LEU A 196 7.38 -16.98 -4.75
N ASN A 197 6.54 -16.62 -5.72
CA ASN A 197 6.72 -15.45 -6.56
C ASN A 197 5.38 -14.71 -6.73
N PRO A 198 4.89 -14.06 -5.67
CA PRO A 198 3.59 -13.40 -5.69
C PRO A 198 3.64 -12.14 -6.55
N PRO A 199 2.49 -11.71 -7.10
CA PRO A 199 2.39 -10.42 -7.77
C PRO A 199 2.76 -9.31 -6.77
N ARG A 200 3.53 -8.34 -7.23
CA ARG A 200 4.01 -7.23 -6.41
C ARG A 200 3.15 -6.01 -6.63
N VAL A 201 2.92 -5.27 -5.55
CA VAL A 201 2.28 -3.97 -5.61
C VAL A 201 3.20 -3.00 -6.35
N GLN A 202 2.66 -2.28 -7.33
CA GLN A 202 3.41 -1.24 -8.03
C GLN A 202 3.34 0.06 -7.23
N VAL A 203 4.51 0.67 -7.03
CA VAL A 203 4.65 1.85 -6.16
C VAL A 203 5.46 2.94 -6.88
N VAL A 204 4.98 4.18 -6.77
CA VAL A 204 5.74 5.40 -7.07
C VAL A 204 5.90 6.17 -5.76
N LEU A 205 7.13 6.49 -5.39
CA LEU A 205 7.39 7.34 -4.24
C LEU A 205 7.43 8.79 -4.67
N VAL A 206 6.77 9.63 -3.90
CA VAL A 206 6.90 11.08 -4.00
C VAL A 206 7.46 11.61 -2.68
N ASP A 207 8.23 12.68 -2.77
CA ASP A 207 8.62 13.50 -1.61
C ASP A 207 9.53 12.82 -0.58
N HIS A 208 10.04 11.63 -0.92
CA HIS A 208 11.09 10.96 -0.18
C HIS A 208 11.75 9.88 -1.03
N ASN A 209 12.97 9.53 -0.64
CA ASN A 209 13.71 8.39 -1.17
C ASN A 209 14.46 7.61 -0.10
N GLU A 210 14.35 7.97 1.19
CA GLU A 210 15.00 7.22 2.28
C GLU A 210 14.11 6.03 2.71
N LYS A 211 14.69 4.83 2.84
CA LYS A 211 13.93 3.59 3.12
C LYS A 211 13.17 3.67 4.44
N GLU A 212 13.78 4.30 5.44
CA GLU A 212 13.23 4.45 6.80
C GLU A 212 11.97 5.31 6.82
N GLN A 213 11.77 6.13 5.79
CA GLN A 213 10.61 7.01 5.64
C GLN A 213 9.53 6.39 4.75
N ALA A 214 9.79 5.24 4.11
CA ALA A 214 8.88 4.64 3.14
C ALA A 214 7.86 3.68 3.77
N VAL A 215 6.84 3.34 2.98
CA VAL A 215 5.82 2.35 3.35
C VAL A 215 6.42 1.00 3.76
N GLY A 216 5.77 0.32 4.71
CA GLY A 216 6.21 -0.97 5.24
C GLY A 216 6.41 -2.02 4.14
N ALA A 217 7.51 -2.76 4.23
CA ALA A 217 7.92 -3.79 3.27
C ALA A 217 8.06 -3.29 1.82
N LEU A 218 8.53 -2.04 1.61
CA LEU A 218 8.84 -1.51 0.27
C LEU A 218 9.72 -2.47 -0.55
N GLU A 219 10.62 -3.23 0.07
CA GLU A 219 11.44 -4.22 -0.63
C GLU A 219 10.65 -5.40 -1.22
N GLU A 220 9.37 -5.56 -0.90
CA GLU A 220 8.47 -6.58 -1.48
C GLU A 220 7.62 -6.01 -2.62
N ALA A 221 7.62 -4.70 -2.82
CA ALA A 221 6.95 -4.01 -3.92
C ALA A 221 7.79 -3.94 -5.21
N GLU A 222 7.13 -3.54 -6.28
CA GLU A 222 7.75 -3.10 -7.53
C GLU A 222 7.79 -1.57 -7.55
N LEU A 223 8.93 -1.01 -7.15
CA LEU A 223 9.16 0.44 -7.22
C LEU A 223 9.38 0.83 -8.68
N LEU A 224 8.57 1.75 -9.20
CA LEU A 224 8.58 2.19 -10.60
C LEU A 224 9.28 3.53 -10.78
N GLU A 225 9.01 4.47 -9.87
CA GLU A 225 9.50 5.83 -9.96
C GLU A 225 9.70 6.47 -8.58
N ILE A 226 10.66 7.39 -8.48
CA ILE A 226 10.84 8.31 -7.36
C ILE A 226 10.84 9.75 -7.90
N ILE A 227 10.08 10.64 -7.27
CA ILE A 227 10.07 12.09 -7.53
C ILE A 227 10.27 12.80 -6.20
N ASP A 228 11.35 13.55 -6.07
CA ASP A 228 11.75 14.10 -4.78
C ASP A 228 12.50 15.42 -4.92
N HIS A 229 12.66 16.14 -3.82
CA HIS A 229 13.49 17.33 -3.67
C HIS A 229 14.49 17.24 -2.50
N HIS A 230 14.44 16.15 -1.74
CA HIS A 230 15.35 15.89 -0.62
C HIS A 230 16.72 15.38 -1.06
N ARG A 231 17.64 15.27 -0.09
CA ARG A 231 18.92 14.58 -0.27
C ARG A 231 18.70 13.09 -0.57
N LEU A 232 19.73 12.44 -1.13
CA LEU A 232 19.67 11.02 -1.48
C LEU A 232 20.04 10.11 -0.28
N GLY A 233 19.19 9.12 -0.03
CA GLY A 233 19.38 7.98 0.88
C GLY A 233 18.64 6.74 0.35
N ASN A 234 18.72 6.56 -0.97
CA ASN A 234 17.92 5.67 -1.82
C ASN A 234 17.81 4.20 -1.33
N PRO A 235 16.65 3.54 -1.50
CA PRO A 235 16.52 2.11 -1.30
C PRO A 235 17.22 1.31 -2.41
N PHE A 236 17.52 0.05 -2.14
CA PHE A 236 17.92 -0.90 -3.18
C PHE A 236 16.73 -1.19 -4.12
N THR A 237 16.97 -1.12 -5.44
CA THR A 237 15.98 -1.50 -6.45
C THR A 237 16.41 -2.78 -7.17
N ARG A 238 15.44 -3.64 -7.50
CA ARG A 238 15.71 -4.89 -8.25
C ARG A 238 15.81 -4.68 -9.76
N ALA A 239 15.31 -3.55 -10.25
CA ALA A 239 15.30 -3.16 -11.66
C ALA A 239 15.58 -1.66 -11.78
N PRO A 240 15.98 -1.16 -12.96
CA PRO A 240 16.06 0.27 -13.23
C PRO A 240 14.69 0.95 -13.03
N ILE A 241 14.68 2.11 -12.39
CA ILE A 241 13.49 2.92 -12.14
C ILE A 241 13.66 4.32 -12.71
N ARG A 242 12.56 5.05 -12.90
CA ARG A 242 12.65 6.49 -13.11
C ARG A 242 12.99 7.14 -11.78
N PHE A 243 13.93 8.07 -11.77
CA PHE A 243 14.34 8.75 -10.56
C PHE A 243 14.56 10.22 -10.91
N THR A 244 13.83 11.11 -10.26
CA THR A 244 13.94 12.55 -10.45
C THR A 244 14.10 13.20 -9.10
N THR A 245 15.21 13.92 -8.95
CA THR A 245 15.41 14.81 -7.82
C THR A 245 15.80 16.18 -8.31
N GLU A 246 15.05 17.19 -7.90
CA GLU A 246 15.25 18.58 -8.29
C GLU A 246 15.51 19.44 -7.05
N VAL A 247 16.39 20.43 -7.18
CA VAL A 247 16.70 21.35 -6.08
C VAL A 247 15.66 22.49 -6.07
N VAL A 248 14.45 22.17 -5.63
CA VAL A 248 13.30 23.08 -5.48
C VAL A 248 12.74 23.03 -4.06
N GLY A 249 11.89 24.00 -3.73
CA GLY A 249 11.33 24.11 -2.39
C GLY A 249 10.31 23.01 -2.06
N SER A 250 9.69 22.38 -3.05
CA SER A 250 8.60 21.41 -2.87
C SER A 250 8.53 20.39 -4.01
N THR A 251 8.20 19.14 -3.70
CA THR A 251 7.86 18.09 -4.68
C THR A 251 6.63 18.47 -5.52
N SER A 252 5.64 19.16 -4.95
CA SER A 252 4.49 19.69 -5.68
C SER A 252 4.87 20.65 -6.81
N THR A 253 6.00 21.37 -6.70
CA THR A 253 6.56 22.19 -7.79
C THR A 253 6.96 21.32 -8.98
N ILE A 254 7.67 20.20 -8.73
CA ILE A 254 8.09 19.25 -9.78
C ILE A 254 6.87 18.67 -10.49
N ILE A 255 5.83 18.32 -9.74
CA ILE A 255 4.61 17.76 -10.31
C ILE A 255 3.86 18.81 -11.13
N ALA A 256 3.76 20.04 -10.65
CA ALA A 256 3.15 21.14 -11.40
C ALA A 256 3.87 21.41 -12.74
N GLU A 257 5.21 21.34 -12.74
CA GLU A 257 6.01 21.45 -13.95
C GLU A 257 5.78 20.27 -14.90
N ARG A 258 5.74 19.03 -14.40
CA ARG A 258 5.44 17.84 -15.21
C ARG A 258 4.04 17.86 -15.83
N ILE A 259 3.05 18.38 -15.12
CA ILE A 259 1.69 18.59 -15.66
C ILE A 259 1.75 19.55 -16.86
N LEU A 260 2.52 20.64 -16.73
CA LEU A 260 2.68 21.61 -17.80
C LEU A 260 3.46 21.03 -19.00
N GLU A 261 4.53 20.28 -18.74
CA GLU A 261 5.33 19.62 -19.78
C GLU A 261 4.50 18.60 -20.58
N ALA A 262 3.52 17.96 -19.93
CA ALA A 262 2.54 17.11 -20.60
C ALA A 262 1.51 17.88 -21.44
N GLY A 263 1.54 19.21 -21.44
CA GLY A 263 0.57 20.06 -22.12
C GLY A 263 -0.80 20.10 -21.43
N LEU A 264 -0.87 19.64 -20.17
CA LEU A 264 -2.11 19.51 -19.41
C LEU A 264 -2.33 20.71 -18.49
N SER A 265 -3.56 20.84 -18.00
CA SER A 265 -3.93 21.84 -17.00
C SER A 265 -4.67 21.17 -15.87
N ALA A 266 -4.11 21.25 -14.66
CA ALA A 266 -4.70 20.63 -13.47
C ALA A 266 -6.14 21.13 -13.23
N PRO A 267 -7.10 20.23 -12.92
CA PRO A 267 -8.41 20.60 -12.42
C PRO A 267 -8.29 21.48 -11.17
N ALA A 268 -9.30 22.32 -10.89
CA ALA A 268 -9.21 23.32 -9.83
C ALA A 268 -8.83 22.75 -8.45
N LYS A 269 -9.40 21.59 -8.06
CA LYS A 269 -9.06 20.92 -6.79
C LYS A 269 -7.62 20.39 -6.77
N ILE A 270 -7.15 19.78 -7.87
CA ILE A 270 -5.77 19.30 -8.02
C ILE A 270 -4.77 20.47 -8.02
N ALA A 271 -5.12 21.58 -8.66
CA ALA A 271 -4.31 22.79 -8.63
C ALA A 271 -4.23 23.38 -7.21
N GLY A 272 -5.34 23.37 -6.47
CA GLY A 272 -5.41 23.84 -5.09
C GLY A 272 -4.56 23.00 -4.13
N ILE A 273 -4.63 21.67 -4.21
CA ILE A 273 -3.86 20.79 -3.31
C ILE A 273 -2.35 20.89 -3.58
N LEU A 274 -1.92 20.91 -4.85
CA LEU A 274 -0.51 21.13 -5.21
C LEU A 274 -0.02 22.51 -4.76
N LEU A 275 -0.86 23.54 -4.86
CA LEU A 275 -0.53 24.87 -4.38
C LEU A 275 -0.33 24.89 -2.86
N ALA A 276 -1.15 24.14 -2.11
CA ALA A 276 -0.99 23.99 -0.67
C ALA A 276 0.30 23.23 -0.30
N GLY A 277 0.68 22.21 -1.06
CA GLY A 277 1.97 21.51 -0.91
C GLY A 277 3.16 22.47 -1.05
N ILE A 278 3.15 23.31 -2.09
CA ILE A 278 4.18 24.35 -2.26
C ILE A 278 4.20 25.32 -1.07
N PHE A 279 3.03 25.78 -0.61
CA PHE A 279 2.95 26.73 0.51
C PHE A 279 3.41 26.14 1.83
N SER A 280 3.14 24.86 2.08
CA SER A 280 3.62 24.11 3.25
C SER A 280 5.15 24.15 3.32
N ASP A 281 5.83 23.60 2.32
CA ASP A 281 7.28 23.40 2.39
C ASP A 281 8.09 24.68 2.22
N THR A 282 7.54 25.62 1.46
CA THR A 282 8.19 26.93 1.27
C THR A 282 7.86 27.91 2.38
N LEU A 283 7.00 27.55 3.35
CA LEU A 283 6.47 28.45 4.37
C LEU A 283 5.93 29.75 3.74
N PHE A 284 5.06 29.61 2.74
CA PHE A 284 4.61 30.70 1.87
C PHE A 284 5.79 31.54 1.33
N PHE A 285 6.75 30.86 0.72
CA PHE A 285 7.94 31.42 0.10
C PHE A 285 8.95 32.14 1.00
N THR A 286 8.89 31.92 2.32
CA THR A 286 9.83 32.48 3.30
C THR A 286 10.94 31.51 3.69
N SER A 287 10.76 30.21 3.43
CA SER A 287 11.76 29.17 3.65
C SER A 287 13.01 29.40 2.79
N PRO A 288 14.22 29.13 3.31
CA PRO A 288 15.46 29.22 2.53
C PRO A 288 15.55 28.22 1.38
N THR A 289 14.72 27.17 1.36
CA THR A 289 14.64 26.20 0.25
C THR A 289 13.86 26.73 -0.94
N THR A 290 13.11 27.82 -0.76
CA THR A 290 12.26 28.41 -1.81
C THR A 290 13.09 28.87 -3.02
N THR A 291 12.65 28.48 -4.19
CA THR A 291 13.21 28.88 -5.48
C THR A 291 12.21 29.69 -6.31
N GLU A 292 12.71 30.28 -7.39
CA GLU A 292 11.87 30.97 -8.37
C GLU A 292 10.91 30.00 -9.10
N ARG A 293 11.29 28.72 -9.22
CA ARG A 293 10.42 27.68 -9.81
C ARG A 293 9.16 27.48 -8.97
N ASP A 294 9.29 27.50 -7.65
CA ASP A 294 8.15 27.36 -6.73
C ASP A 294 7.16 28.52 -6.89
N ARG A 295 7.65 29.76 -6.99
CA ARG A 295 6.82 30.95 -7.21
C ARG A 295 6.09 30.87 -8.56
N ASN A 296 6.80 30.51 -9.62
CA ASN A 296 6.22 30.37 -10.95
C ASN A 296 5.18 29.23 -11.03
N ALA A 297 5.43 28.10 -10.37
CA ALA A 297 4.49 27.01 -10.27
C ALA A 297 3.24 27.43 -9.49
N ALA A 298 3.41 28.09 -8.35
CA ALA A 298 2.31 28.59 -7.53
C ALA A 298 1.42 29.59 -8.28
N GLU A 299 2.01 30.56 -8.98
CA GLU A 299 1.26 31.50 -9.82
C GLU A 299 0.43 30.80 -10.89
N ARG A 300 0.98 29.77 -11.52
CA ARG A 300 0.29 28.99 -12.57
C ARG A 300 -0.85 28.17 -12.00
N LEU A 301 -0.60 27.46 -10.89
CA LEU A 301 -1.62 26.67 -10.18
C LEU A 301 -2.75 27.58 -9.71
N GLY A 302 -2.43 28.75 -9.15
CA GLY A 302 -3.38 29.77 -8.70
C GLY A 302 -4.43 30.15 -9.75
N ARG A 303 -4.04 30.24 -11.04
CA ARG A 303 -4.98 30.54 -12.15
C ARG A 303 -6.12 29.53 -12.27
N ARG A 304 -5.87 28.27 -11.90
CA ARG A 304 -6.88 27.19 -11.90
C ARG A 304 -7.51 27.03 -10.53
N ALA A 305 -6.69 27.04 -9.48
CA ALA A 305 -7.09 26.88 -8.09
C ALA A 305 -8.13 27.93 -7.67
N PHE A 306 -8.02 29.18 -8.11
CA PHE A 306 -8.96 30.25 -7.73
C PHE A 306 -10.07 30.52 -8.75
N SER A 307 -10.26 29.60 -9.70
CA SER A 307 -11.27 29.75 -10.75
C SER A 307 -12.71 29.77 -10.20
N ALA A 308 -13.65 30.30 -10.99
CA ALA A 308 -15.04 30.50 -10.56
C ALA A 308 -15.81 29.23 -10.14
N LYS A 309 -15.32 28.04 -10.54
CA LYS A 309 -15.90 26.73 -10.20
C LYS A 309 -15.13 26.01 -9.09
N SER A 310 -14.11 26.66 -8.52
CA SER A 310 -13.29 26.10 -7.45
C SER A 310 -13.91 26.34 -6.07
N PRO A 311 -13.70 25.44 -5.10
CA PRO A 311 -13.92 25.72 -3.68
C PRO A 311 -13.15 26.95 -3.17
N LEU A 312 -12.02 27.29 -3.80
CA LEU A 312 -11.19 28.46 -3.48
C LEU A 312 -11.57 29.72 -4.28
N LYS A 313 -12.78 29.79 -4.82
CA LYS A 313 -13.24 30.98 -5.55
C LYS A 313 -13.14 32.23 -4.67
N GLY A 314 -12.45 33.26 -5.15
CA GLY A 314 -12.30 34.54 -4.47
C GLY A 314 -11.10 34.61 -3.52
N GLU A 315 -10.36 33.51 -3.35
CA GLU A 315 -9.06 33.51 -2.69
C GLU A 315 -7.97 34.05 -3.64
N SER A 316 -6.85 34.47 -3.05
CA SER A 316 -5.59 34.78 -3.74
C SER A 316 -4.46 33.89 -3.22
N LEU A 317 -3.26 34.02 -3.81
CA LEU A 317 -2.08 33.32 -3.30
C LEU A 317 -1.84 33.70 -1.83
N GLU A 318 -1.97 34.98 -1.50
CA GLU A 318 -1.79 35.54 -0.17
C GLU A 318 -2.83 34.99 0.81
N THR A 319 -4.13 35.12 0.51
CA THR A 319 -5.17 34.72 1.46
C THR A 319 -5.19 33.20 1.67
N TYR A 320 -4.95 32.42 0.61
CA TYR A 320 -4.90 30.97 0.72
C TYR A 320 -3.61 30.49 1.39
N GLY A 321 -2.46 31.07 1.07
CA GLY A 321 -1.17 30.74 1.69
C GLY A 321 -1.17 31.02 3.19
N GLU A 322 -1.67 32.18 3.61
CA GLU A 322 -1.85 32.51 5.03
C GLU A 322 -2.79 31.51 5.73
N ALA A 323 -3.87 31.11 5.07
CA ALA A 323 -4.82 30.15 5.63
C ALA A 323 -4.22 28.74 5.77
N VAL A 324 -3.44 28.27 4.80
CA VAL A 324 -2.70 26.99 4.87
C VAL A 324 -1.75 26.99 6.06
N LEU A 325 -0.89 28.00 6.20
CA LEU A 325 0.06 28.06 7.32
C LEU A 325 -0.66 28.15 8.67
N LYS A 326 -1.74 28.92 8.75
CA LYS A 326 -2.52 29.04 9.99
C LYS A 326 -3.20 27.73 10.39
N ALA A 327 -3.53 26.86 9.45
CA ALA A 327 -4.12 25.57 9.72
C ALA A 327 -3.12 24.57 10.35
N GLY A 328 -1.82 24.72 10.08
CA GLY A 328 -0.75 23.95 10.71
C GLY A 328 -0.29 24.52 12.06
N ALA A 329 -0.43 25.84 12.23
CA ALA A 329 0.08 26.56 13.39
C ALA A 329 -0.80 26.40 14.64
N GLY A 330 -0.38 25.56 15.59
CA GLY A 330 -1.04 25.46 16.89
C GLY A 330 -0.57 24.29 17.75
N ILE A 331 0.26 24.57 18.76
CA ILE A 331 0.70 23.59 19.76
C ILE A 331 -0.15 23.60 21.03
N SER A 332 -0.90 24.68 21.28
CA SER A 332 -1.52 24.90 22.60
C SER A 332 -2.71 24.00 22.92
N THR A 333 -3.29 23.33 21.93
CA THR A 333 -4.45 22.44 22.11
C THR A 333 -4.19 21.01 21.66
N ARG A 334 -2.95 20.71 21.24
CA ARG A 334 -2.55 19.39 20.74
C ARG A 334 -1.78 18.66 21.83
N ASP A 335 -1.88 17.34 21.82
CA ASP A 335 -1.12 16.52 22.73
C ASP A 335 0.39 16.63 22.42
N PRO A 336 1.27 16.82 23.42
CA PRO A 336 2.71 16.94 23.20
C PRO A 336 3.33 15.76 22.44
N ASP A 337 2.87 14.52 22.69
CA ASP A 337 3.36 13.34 21.97
C ASP A 337 2.90 13.35 20.51
N GLU A 338 1.69 13.84 20.23
CA GLU A 338 1.21 14.06 18.85
C GLU A 338 2.02 15.12 18.11
N ILE A 339 2.35 16.23 18.79
CA ILE A 339 3.14 17.32 18.20
C ILE A 339 4.51 16.80 17.74
N VAL A 340 5.24 16.13 18.64
CA VAL A 340 6.61 15.65 18.36
C VAL A 340 6.65 14.41 17.45
N THR A 341 5.50 13.84 17.09
CA THR A 341 5.43 12.71 16.16
C THR A 341 4.87 13.07 14.79
N SER A 342 4.05 14.12 14.70
CA SER A 342 3.30 14.47 13.49
C SER A 342 4.16 14.84 12.28
N ASP A 343 5.27 15.53 12.48
CA ASP A 343 6.24 15.87 11.42
C ASP A 343 7.66 15.58 11.93
N THR A 344 7.94 14.28 12.07
CA THR A 344 9.24 13.79 12.52
C THR A 344 9.89 12.88 11.51
N LYS A 345 11.08 13.27 11.06
CA LYS A 345 11.93 12.47 10.18
C LYS A 345 13.12 11.91 10.99
N THR A 346 13.39 10.62 10.83
CA THR A 346 14.49 9.92 11.52
C THR A 346 15.67 9.73 10.60
N TYR A 347 16.86 9.90 11.14
CA TYR A 347 18.10 9.91 10.38
C TYR A 347 19.19 9.12 11.10
N THR A 348 20.14 8.61 10.32
CA THR A 348 21.34 7.94 10.83
C THR A 348 22.58 8.64 10.25
N SER A 349 23.51 9.02 11.12
CA SER A 349 24.79 9.62 10.72
C SER A 349 25.93 9.09 11.59
N GLY A 350 26.81 8.28 11.00
CA GLY A 350 27.87 7.60 11.75
C GLY A 350 27.29 6.57 12.72
N GLU A 351 27.64 6.68 14.00
CA GLU A 351 27.10 5.82 15.07
C GLU A 351 25.86 6.41 15.77
N LEU A 352 25.41 7.59 15.34
CA LEU A 352 24.27 8.29 15.94
C LEU A 352 23.00 8.07 15.12
N ASN A 353 21.94 7.65 15.80
CA ASN A 353 20.57 7.79 15.32
C ASN A 353 19.99 9.08 15.92
N PHE A 354 19.16 9.79 15.18
CA PHE A 354 18.47 10.97 15.72
C PHE A 354 17.20 11.25 14.95
N GLY A 355 16.23 11.88 15.61
CA GLY A 355 15.00 12.38 14.98
C GLY A 355 14.99 13.90 14.96
N ILE A 356 14.46 14.49 13.90
CA ILE A 356 14.13 15.91 13.85
C ILE A 356 12.61 16.01 13.76
N ALA A 357 12.00 16.57 14.81
CA ALA A 357 10.58 16.91 14.85
C ALA A 357 10.41 18.39 14.54
N GLN A 358 9.54 18.71 13.59
CA GLN A 358 9.17 20.08 13.24
C GLN A 358 7.75 20.38 13.72
N ALA A 359 7.55 21.57 14.28
CA ALA A 359 6.23 22.03 14.71
C ALA A 359 6.08 23.51 14.38
N GLU A 360 4.99 23.85 13.70
CA GLU A 360 4.66 25.24 13.37
C GLU A 360 3.91 25.91 14.53
N VAL A 361 4.29 27.15 14.85
CA VAL A 361 3.64 27.95 15.89
C VAL A 361 3.27 29.31 15.36
N THR A 362 2.11 29.82 15.80
CA THR A 362 1.67 31.18 15.47
C THR A 362 2.55 32.26 16.11
N ASN A 363 3.23 31.92 17.23
CA ASN A 363 4.13 32.81 17.95
C ASN A 363 5.09 31.97 18.82
N LEU A 364 6.38 32.34 18.83
CA LEU A 364 7.41 31.72 19.69
C LEU A 364 7.07 31.77 21.19
N VAL A 365 6.30 32.75 21.66
CA VAL A 365 5.85 32.82 23.06
C VAL A 365 5.00 31.61 23.47
N GLN A 366 4.33 30.94 22.53
CA GLN A 366 3.60 29.70 22.82
C GLN A 366 4.58 28.56 23.12
N VAL A 367 5.74 28.52 22.44
CA VAL A 367 6.74 27.46 22.61
C VAL A 367 7.27 27.45 24.04
N ASP A 368 7.64 28.62 24.57
CA ASP A 368 8.19 28.72 25.94
C ASP A 368 7.25 28.14 27.01
N LYS A 369 5.93 28.25 26.81
CA LYS A 369 4.93 27.72 27.74
C LYS A 369 4.82 26.20 27.69
N HIS A 370 5.00 25.60 26.52
CA HIS A 370 4.86 24.15 26.30
C HIS A 370 6.21 23.43 26.23
N LEU A 371 7.33 24.14 26.29
CA LEU A 371 8.68 23.58 26.19
C LEU A 371 8.95 22.45 27.20
N PRO A 372 8.50 22.50 28.47
CA PRO A 372 8.68 21.38 29.39
C PRO A 372 7.96 20.11 28.93
N GLU A 373 6.70 20.24 28.52
CA GLU A 373 5.87 19.12 28.05
C GLU A 373 6.41 18.52 26.75
N LEU A 374 6.88 19.37 25.82
CA LEU A 374 7.50 18.94 24.57
C LEU A 374 8.84 18.23 24.79
N LYS A 375 9.63 18.67 25.79
CA LYS A 375 10.88 17.97 26.16
C LYS A 375 10.61 16.57 26.69
N GLU A 376 9.64 16.43 27.58
CA GLU A 376 9.24 15.11 28.08
C GLU A 376 8.73 14.21 26.95
N ALA A 377 7.95 14.76 26.01
CA ALA A 377 7.49 14.02 24.84
C ALA A 377 8.65 13.59 23.92
N LEU A 378 9.64 14.46 23.70
CA LEU A 378 10.86 14.11 22.94
C LEU A 378 11.68 13.02 23.64
N GLU A 379 11.83 13.07 24.97
CA GLU A 379 12.51 12.03 25.74
C GLU A 379 11.78 10.68 25.63
N ARG A 380 10.44 10.69 25.71
CA ARG A 380 9.62 9.49 25.46
C ARG A 380 9.82 8.97 24.04
N LEU A 381 9.81 9.85 23.04
CA LEU A 381 10.00 9.48 21.64
C LEU A 381 11.39 8.89 21.39
N GLN A 382 12.43 9.45 22.01
CA GLN A 382 13.80 8.96 21.94
C GLN A 382 13.89 7.51 22.45
N VAL A 383 13.33 7.24 23.63
CA VAL A 383 13.30 5.90 24.22
C VAL A 383 12.50 4.93 23.35
N ASN A 384 11.30 5.33 22.91
CA ASN A 384 10.41 4.48 22.14
C ASN A 384 10.96 4.10 20.75
N ARG A 385 11.71 4.99 20.11
CA ARG A 385 12.29 4.78 18.78
C ARG A 385 13.77 4.38 18.78
N ALA A 386 14.37 4.19 19.96
CA ALA A 386 15.79 3.87 20.13
C ALA A 386 16.72 4.83 19.34
N LEU A 387 16.41 6.13 19.41
CA LEU A 387 17.14 7.20 18.73
C LEU A 387 18.36 7.66 19.55
#